data_AF-A0A0P1ACJ1-F1
#
_entry.id   AF-A0A0P1ACJ1-F1
#
_cell.length_a   1.000
_cell.length_b   1.000
_cell.length_c   1.000
_cell.angle_alpha   90.00
_cell.angle_beta   90.00
_cell.angle_gamma   90.00
#
_symmetry.space_group_name_H-M   'P 1'
#
loop_
_entity.id
_entity.type
_entity.pdbx_description
1 polymer ?
#
loop_
_entity_poly.entity_id
_entity_poly.type
_entity_poly.pdbx_seq_one_letter_code
_entity_poly.pdbx_strand_id
1 'polypeptide(L)'
;MWSAFQHAKHATCGFIHRHKKLLIATTIGTACAGTAFYAYKRIQSEAERFNQQIQMQMAEHQRLQLALNSTVDESRAMVKRFLPRLKSRLYQLLDLESVVQELKMLDKTQKKRRNALWEDAKLLAFTRYMTSLIAFGLWHMLVFAQVSIIGKRMFEKNLKMEVSERQKQREEAEEQAHHAFLTSGLEYFLDEALERIKNHVETIVKENKELQAWKVSQKAAVTTNELNEVLQTLFLDILPSTVAVAAAEKHEDSAELRKWRGFLVYPEKLQGQDENLISLLNDLWDLLESNLFLPALQHSLGFLCGNAFQDLDDVVYGPRNSEPQDVENHDAKPEKPAPPLAKLIPCLQAEMNKLLLSSGPDSYAAKYSQEVGEIETFRSFYEAIFFEQSAKHQYMGSTLI
;
A
#
# COMPACT_ATOMS: atom_id res chain seq x y z
N MET A 1 -74.98 10.59 -58.21
CA MET A 1 -73.94 10.36 -57.17
C MET A 1 -73.88 8.92 -56.67
N TRP A 2 -75.02 8.27 -56.38
CA TRP A 2 -75.04 6.88 -55.88
C TRP A 2 -74.51 5.82 -56.87
N SER A 3 -74.77 6.00 -58.18
CA SER A 3 -74.28 5.10 -59.24
C SER A 3 -72.76 5.17 -59.45
N ALA A 4 -72.15 6.35 -59.30
CA ALA A 4 -70.71 6.54 -59.38
C ALA A 4 -69.98 5.89 -58.20
N PHE A 5 -70.58 5.93 -57.01
CA PHE A 5 -70.04 5.26 -55.82
C PHE A 5 -70.14 3.73 -55.92
N GLN A 6 -71.24 3.21 -56.49
CA GLN A 6 -71.39 1.76 -56.75
C GLN A 6 -70.44 1.27 -57.85
N HIS A 7 -70.23 2.04 -58.92
CA HIS A 7 -69.26 1.70 -59.95
C HIS A 7 -67.82 1.75 -59.44
N ALA A 8 -67.47 2.75 -58.62
CA ALA A 8 -66.17 2.83 -57.98
C ALA A 8 -65.95 1.60 -57.08
N LYS A 9 -66.94 1.26 -56.21
CA LYS A 9 -66.85 0.13 -55.28
C LYS A 9 -66.74 -1.23 -56.01
N HIS A 10 -67.48 -1.44 -57.10
CA HIS A 10 -67.36 -2.65 -57.92
C HIS A 10 -66.02 -2.73 -58.66
N ALA A 11 -65.49 -1.61 -59.15
CA ALA A 11 -64.19 -1.55 -59.81
C ALA A 11 -63.04 -1.81 -58.81
N THR A 12 -63.11 -1.25 -57.59
CA THR A 12 -62.11 -1.52 -56.54
C THR A 12 -62.18 -2.97 -56.04
N CYS A 13 -63.38 -3.51 -55.83
CA CYS A 13 -63.55 -4.92 -55.44
C CYS A 13 -63.07 -5.89 -56.54
N GLY A 14 -63.35 -5.59 -57.81
CA GLY A 14 -62.89 -6.41 -58.94
C GLY A 14 -61.37 -6.40 -59.11
N PHE A 15 -60.73 -5.25 -58.89
CA PHE A 15 -59.28 -5.11 -58.93
C PHE A 15 -58.61 -5.86 -57.77
N ILE A 16 -59.13 -5.73 -56.54
CA ILE A 16 -58.64 -6.44 -55.35
C ILE A 16 -58.81 -7.97 -55.51
N HIS A 17 -59.91 -8.43 -56.11
CA HIS A 17 -60.14 -9.87 -56.31
C HIS A 17 -59.21 -10.47 -57.37
N ARG A 18 -58.91 -9.74 -58.46
CA ARG A 18 -57.98 -10.20 -59.52
C ARG A 18 -56.50 -10.11 -59.12
N HIS A 19 -56.14 -9.16 -58.25
CA HIS A 19 -54.75 -8.97 -57.79
C HIS A 19 -54.49 -9.47 -56.36
N LYS A 20 -55.38 -10.29 -55.78
CA LYS A 20 -55.30 -10.77 -54.39
C LYS A 20 -53.96 -11.41 -54.03
N LYS A 21 -53.40 -12.26 -54.90
CA LYS A 21 -52.08 -12.89 -54.69
C LYS A 21 -50.92 -11.90 -54.76
N LEU A 22 -50.98 -10.94 -55.68
CA LEU A 22 -49.97 -9.91 -55.85
C LEU A 22 -49.97 -8.97 -54.64
N LEU A 23 -51.15 -8.51 -54.21
CA LEU A 23 -51.30 -7.65 -53.04
C LEU A 23 -50.79 -8.33 -51.77
N ILE A 24 -51.16 -9.61 -51.54
CA ILE A 24 -50.69 -10.39 -50.40
C ILE A 24 -49.16 -10.53 -50.42
N ALA A 25 -48.57 -10.91 -51.57
CA ALA A 25 -47.13 -11.07 -51.72
C ALA A 25 -46.37 -9.75 -51.47
N THR A 26 -46.89 -8.62 -51.98
CA THR A 26 -46.31 -7.29 -51.77
C THR A 26 -46.43 -6.84 -50.31
N THR A 27 -47.58 -7.09 -49.65
CA THR A 27 -47.73 -6.77 -48.22
C THR A 27 -46.85 -7.63 -47.31
N ILE A 28 -46.69 -8.93 -47.61
CA ILE A 28 -45.80 -9.79 -46.81
C ILE A 28 -44.34 -9.40 -47.05
N GLY A 29 -43.94 -9.14 -48.30
CA GLY A 29 -42.59 -8.70 -48.63
C GLY A 29 -42.21 -7.36 -47.98
N THR A 30 -43.11 -6.37 -48.04
CA THR A 30 -42.90 -5.07 -47.39
C THR A 30 -42.95 -5.15 -45.86
N ALA A 31 -43.84 -5.96 -45.28
CA ALA A 31 -43.89 -6.19 -43.84
C ALA A 31 -42.59 -6.85 -43.35
N CYS A 32 -42.13 -7.94 -43.99
CA CYS A 32 -40.90 -8.63 -43.62
C CYS A 32 -39.65 -7.73 -43.75
N ALA A 33 -39.53 -6.99 -44.86
CA ALA A 33 -38.43 -6.03 -45.05
C ALA A 33 -38.47 -4.90 -44.03
N GLY A 34 -39.66 -4.37 -43.72
CA GLY A 34 -39.87 -3.36 -42.69
C GLY A 34 -39.51 -3.86 -41.29
N THR A 35 -39.90 -5.09 -40.95
CA THR A 35 -39.54 -5.70 -39.65
C THR A 35 -38.05 -5.96 -39.53
N ALA A 36 -37.40 -6.43 -40.60
CA ALA A 36 -35.95 -6.65 -40.61
C ALA A 36 -35.18 -5.34 -40.49
N PHE A 37 -35.60 -4.30 -41.22
CA PHE A 37 -35.00 -2.96 -41.13
C PHE A 37 -35.19 -2.34 -39.74
N TYR A 38 -36.37 -2.48 -39.15
CA TYR A 38 -36.65 -1.99 -37.79
C TYR A 38 -35.83 -2.74 -36.73
N ALA A 39 -35.74 -4.07 -36.82
CA ALA A 39 -34.93 -4.88 -35.92
C ALA A 39 -33.43 -4.52 -36.04
N TYR A 40 -32.92 -4.37 -37.27
CA TYR A 40 -31.55 -3.91 -37.52
C TYR A 40 -31.28 -2.54 -36.91
N LYS A 41 -32.16 -1.57 -37.14
CA LYS A 41 -32.03 -0.21 -36.59
C LYS A 41 -32.10 -0.22 -35.05
N ARG A 42 -32.93 -1.09 -34.46
CA ARG A 42 -33.00 -1.27 -33.02
C ARG A 42 -31.70 -1.84 -32.45
N ILE A 43 -31.16 -2.91 -33.04
CA ILE A 43 -29.88 -3.50 -32.63
C ILE A 43 -28.75 -2.48 -32.75
N GLN A 44 -28.71 -1.72 -33.86
CA GLN A 44 -27.71 -0.65 -34.03
C GLN A 44 -27.84 0.42 -32.95
N SER A 45 -29.05 0.85 -32.63
CA SER A 45 -29.28 1.86 -31.58
C SER A 45 -28.95 1.34 -30.17
N GLU A 46 -29.17 0.05 -29.89
CA GLU A 46 -28.76 -0.59 -28.63
C GLU A 46 -27.24 -0.77 -28.56
N ALA A 47 -26.59 -1.14 -29.66
CA ALA A 47 -25.13 -1.24 -29.75
C ALA A 47 -24.45 0.13 -29.58
N GLU A 48 -24.99 1.19 -30.18
CA GLU A 48 -24.49 2.56 -30.00
C GLU A 48 -24.61 3.02 -28.54
N ARG A 49 -25.75 2.75 -27.88
CA ARG A 49 -25.93 3.05 -26.45
C ARG A 49 -24.96 2.28 -25.56
N PHE A 50 -24.76 0.98 -25.83
CA PHE A 50 -23.81 0.16 -25.09
C PHE A 50 -22.38 0.66 -25.28
N ASN A 51 -22.02 1.04 -26.52
CA ASN A 51 -20.72 1.61 -26.81
C ASN A 51 -20.52 2.97 -26.12
N GLN A 52 -21.55 3.83 -26.09
CA GLN A 52 -21.52 5.09 -25.34
C GLN A 52 -21.35 4.86 -23.83
N GLN A 53 -22.07 3.89 -23.26
CA GLN A 53 -21.93 3.54 -21.84
C GLN A 53 -20.52 3.04 -21.51
N ILE A 54 -19.98 2.13 -22.33
CA ILE A 54 -18.59 1.65 -22.18
C ILE A 54 -17.60 2.81 -22.28
N GLN A 55 -17.76 3.70 -23.26
CA GLN A 55 -16.89 4.86 -23.42
C GLN A 55 -16.94 5.80 -22.20
N MET A 56 -18.11 6.03 -21.63
CA MET A 56 -18.27 6.82 -20.42
C MET A 56 -17.58 6.17 -19.21
N GLN A 57 -17.79 4.86 -19.00
CA GLN A 57 -17.14 4.12 -17.92
C GLN A 57 -15.61 4.08 -18.07
N MET A 58 -15.11 3.88 -19.30
CA MET A 58 -13.68 3.93 -19.60
C MET A 58 -13.09 5.31 -19.32
N ALA A 59 -13.79 6.38 -19.72
CA ALA A 59 -13.32 7.75 -19.46
C ALA A 59 -13.29 8.08 -17.96
N GLU A 60 -14.30 7.64 -17.19
CA GLU A 60 -14.31 7.79 -15.73
C GLU A 60 -13.17 7.02 -15.08
N HIS A 61 -12.98 5.76 -15.47
CA HIS A 61 -11.90 4.92 -14.98
C HIS A 61 -10.52 5.52 -15.28
N GLN A 62 -10.31 6.07 -16.48
CA GLN A 62 -9.09 6.78 -16.85
C GLN A 62 -8.85 8.01 -15.96
N ARG A 63 -9.90 8.80 -15.66
CA ARG A 63 -9.77 9.97 -14.78
C ARG A 63 -9.41 9.57 -13.35
N LEU A 64 -10.02 8.50 -12.84
CA LEU A 64 -9.68 7.91 -11.54
C LEU A 64 -8.22 7.44 -11.51
N GLN A 65 -7.77 6.72 -12.54
CA GLN A 65 -6.38 6.26 -12.65
C GLN A 65 -5.39 7.43 -12.67
N LEU A 66 -5.69 8.52 -13.38
CA LEU A 66 -4.84 9.71 -13.38
C LEU A 66 -4.76 10.36 -12.00
N ALA A 67 -5.89 10.48 -11.30
CA ALA A 67 -5.91 11.00 -9.94
C ALA A 67 -5.11 10.11 -8.98
N LEU A 68 -5.30 8.79 -9.07
CA LEU A 68 -4.56 7.79 -8.30
C LEU A 68 -3.05 7.89 -8.56
N ASN A 69 -2.61 7.94 -9.82
CA ASN A 69 -1.18 8.07 -10.16
C ASN A 69 -0.58 9.36 -9.56
N SER A 70 -1.32 10.47 -9.63
CA SER A 70 -0.90 11.71 -8.98
C SER A 70 -0.76 11.55 -7.46
N THR A 71 -1.68 10.82 -6.80
CA THR A 71 -1.55 10.56 -5.35
C THR A 71 -0.38 9.67 -5.00
N VAL A 72 -0.06 8.70 -5.86
CA VAL A 72 1.07 7.79 -5.65
C VAL A 72 2.38 8.57 -5.72
N ASP A 73 2.53 9.47 -6.68
CA ASP A 73 3.72 10.33 -6.80
C ASP A 73 3.86 11.29 -5.62
N GLU A 74 2.76 11.90 -5.18
CA GLU A 74 2.75 12.76 -3.99
C GLU A 74 3.09 11.96 -2.72
N SER A 75 2.59 10.72 -2.60
CA SER A 75 2.89 9.82 -1.48
C SER A 75 4.40 9.52 -1.41
N ARG A 76 5.01 9.16 -2.55
CA ARG A 76 6.46 8.92 -2.63
C ARG A 76 7.28 10.16 -2.26
N ALA A 77 6.87 11.33 -2.74
CA ALA A 77 7.52 12.59 -2.40
C ALA A 77 7.41 12.88 -0.89
N MET A 78 6.23 12.65 -0.32
CA MET A 78 5.97 12.85 1.10
C MET A 78 6.80 11.91 1.98
N VAL A 79 6.88 10.61 1.63
CA VAL A 79 7.76 9.67 2.34
C VAL A 79 9.18 10.23 2.42
N LYS A 80 9.76 10.57 1.26
CA LYS A 80 11.14 11.09 1.18
C LYS A 80 11.34 12.36 2.01
N ARG A 81 10.35 13.27 2.00
CA ARG A 81 10.41 14.55 2.72
C ARG A 81 10.54 14.35 4.24
N PHE A 82 9.92 13.31 4.79
CA PHE A 82 9.84 13.10 6.24
C PHE A 82 10.84 12.07 6.78
N LEU A 83 11.55 11.32 5.92
CA LEU A 83 12.61 10.41 6.36
C LEU A 83 13.64 11.04 7.31
N PRO A 84 14.10 12.29 7.13
CA PRO A 84 15.03 12.91 8.09
C PRO A 84 14.47 13.04 9.51
N ARG A 85 13.15 13.29 9.65
CA ARG A 85 12.47 13.37 10.96
C ARG A 85 12.38 11.98 11.59
N LEU A 86 11.95 10.98 10.81
CA LEU A 86 11.90 9.58 11.25
C LEU A 86 13.26 9.10 11.74
N LYS A 87 14.32 9.38 10.97
CA LYS A 87 15.70 9.08 11.34
C LYS A 87 16.06 9.74 12.67
N SER A 88 15.87 11.05 12.78
CA SER A 88 16.28 11.81 13.97
C SER A 88 15.62 11.23 15.23
N ARG A 89 14.34 10.88 15.14
CA ARG A 89 13.60 10.28 16.25
C ARG A 89 14.07 8.86 16.58
N LEU A 90 14.31 8.01 15.58
CA LEU A 90 14.88 6.67 15.78
C LEU A 90 16.25 6.71 16.50
N TYR A 91 17.10 7.66 16.13
CA TYR A 91 18.41 7.84 16.76
C TYR A 91 18.32 8.28 18.22
N GLN A 92 17.36 9.16 18.53
CA GLN A 92 17.08 9.57 19.91
C GLN A 92 16.54 8.41 20.75
N LEU A 93 15.63 7.60 20.20
CA LEU A 93 15.00 6.50 20.94
C LEU A 93 15.95 5.31 21.18
N LEU A 94 16.94 5.12 20.32
CA LEU A 94 17.78 3.92 20.32
C LEU A 94 19.27 4.28 20.33
N ASP A 95 19.74 5.18 21.19
CA ASP A 95 21.09 5.79 21.18
C ASP A 95 22.28 4.81 21.34
N LEU A 96 22.69 4.18 20.24
CA LEU A 96 23.87 3.32 20.13
C LEU A 96 25.17 4.14 20.17
N GLU A 97 25.15 5.37 19.70
CA GLU A 97 26.33 6.24 19.66
C GLU A 97 26.87 6.52 21.06
N SER A 98 25.98 6.77 22.04
CA SER A 98 26.36 6.95 23.44
C SER A 98 27.01 5.69 24.03
N VAL A 99 26.44 4.51 23.78
CA VAL A 99 27.03 3.22 24.23
C VAL A 99 28.41 2.99 23.61
N VAL A 100 28.57 3.28 22.31
CA VAL A 100 29.86 3.16 21.61
C VAL A 100 30.88 4.17 22.13
N GLN A 101 30.45 5.39 22.50
CA GLN A 101 31.34 6.37 23.13
C GLN A 101 31.80 5.90 24.51
N GLU A 102 30.90 5.36 25.34
CA GLU A 102 31.26 4.80 26.65
C GLU A 102 32.25 3.64 26.51
N LEU A 103 32.04 2.75 25.54
CA LEU A 103 32.96 1.66 25.22
C LEU A 103 34.38 2.14 24.86
N LYS A 104 34.50 3.31 24.20
CA LYS A 104 35.79 3.91 23.84
C LYS A 104 36.51 4.55 25.04
N MET A 105 35.75 5.10 25.99
CA MET A 105 36.30 5.77 27.17
C MET A 105 36.73 4.80 28.28
N LEU A 106 36.22 3.57 28.25
CA LEU A 106 36.51 2.56 29.28
C LEU A 106 37.93 2.02 29.21
N ASP A 107 38.59 1.99 30.37
CA ASP A 107 39.90 1.38 30.52
C ASP A 107 39.83 -0.15 30.32
N LYS A 108 40.92 -0.71 29.77
CA LYS A 108 41.04 -2.14 29.47
C LYS A 108 40.96 -3.04 30.70
N THR A 109 41.24 -2.49 31.89
CA THR A 109 41.13 -3.16 33.19
C THR A 109 39.68 -3.45 33.59
N GLN A 110 38.70 -2.67 33.11
CA GLN A 110 37.28 -2.82 33.43
C GLN A 110 36.56 -3.85 32.52
N LYS A 111 37.14 -5.06 32.41
CA LYS A 111 36.66 -6.10 31.48
C LYS A 111 35.18 -6.46 31.66
N LYS A 112 34.69 -6.54 32.90
CA LYS A 112 33.28 -6.89 33.19
C LYS A 112 32.30 -5.83 32.67
N ARG A 113 32.57 -4.56 32.95
CA ARG A 113 31.74 -3.42 32.49
C ARG A 113 31.77 -3.29 30.96
N ARG A 114 32.97 -3.43 30.37
CA ARG A 114 33.13 -3.40 28.90
C ARG A 114 32.35 -4.53 28.23
N ASN A 115 32.38 -5.74 28.79
CA ASN A 115 31.61 -6.86 28.25
C ASN A 115 30.10 -6.60 28.34
N ALA A 116 29.60 -6.06 29.45
CA ALA A 116 28.19 -5.71 29.59
C ALA A 116 27.76 -4.69 28.51
N LEU A 117 28.53 -3.61 28.31
CA LEU A 117 28.21 -2.63 27.27
C LEU A 117 28.29 -3.18 25.85
N TRP A 118 29.13 -4.18 25.58
CA TRP A 118 29.13 -4.86 24.28
C TRP A 118 27.86 -5.69 24.07
N GLU A 119 27.34 -6.33 25.12
CA GLU A 119 26.04 -7.02 25.04
C GLU A 119 24.89 -6.02 24.87
N ASP A 120 24.94 -4.87 25.57
CA ASP A 120 23.96 -3.79 25.39
C ASP A 120 24.02 -3.23 23.95
N ALA A 121 25.23 -2.98 23.42
CA ALA A 121 25.43 -2.53 22.05
C ALA A 121 24.91 -3.54 21.02
N LYS A 122 25.09 -4.84 21.26
CA LYS A 122 24.54 -5.92 20.43
C LYS A 122 23.02 -5.83 20.38
N LEU A 123 22.34 -5.88 21.53
CA LEU A 123 20.88 -5.85 21.59
C LEU A 123 20.33 -4.55 21.00
N LEU A 124 20.98 -3.42 21.28
CA LEU A 124 20.56 -2.12 20.78
C LEU A 124 20.75 -2.01 19.26
N ALA A 125 21.82 -2.56 18.69
CA ALA A 125 22.05 -2.56 17.24
C ALA A 125 20.98 -3.39 16.49
N PHE A 126 20.66 -4.60 16.98
CA PHE A 126 19.59 -5.43 16.40
C PHE A 126 18.22 -4.77 16.57
N THR A 127 17.92 -4.24 17.76
CA THR A 127 16.66 -3.51 18.02
C THR A 127 16.52 -2.33 17.07
N ARG A 128 17.57 -1.52 16.90
CA ARG A 128 17.57 -0.36 16.01
C ARG A 128 17.41 -0.75 14.55
N TYR A 129 18.11 -1.78 14.10
CA TYR A 129 17.99 -2.27 12.72
C TYR A 129 16.56 -2.75 12.41
N MET A 130 16.02 -3.65 13.23
CA MET A 130 14.66 -4.19 13.04
C MET A 130 13.60 -3.10 13.19
N THR A 131 13.68 -2.24 14.22
CA THR A 131 12.72 -1.14 14.41
C THR A 131 12.72 -0.20 13.21
N SER A 132 13.88 0.08 12.61
CA SER A 132 13.98 0.96 11.44
C SER A 132 13.28 0.38 10.22
N LEU A 133 13.43 -0.92 9.96
CA LEU A 133 12.75 -1.60 8.85
C LEU A 133 11.23 -1.60 9.05
N ILE A 134 10.77 -1.99 10.24
CA ILE A 134 9.34 -2.03 10.55
C ILE A 134 8.73 -0.63 10.50
N ALA A 135 9.38 0.36 11.11
CA ALA A 135 8.92 1.74 11.10
C ALA A 135 8.90 2.31 9.67
N PHE A 136 9.88 2.02 8.83
CA PHE A 136 9.91 2.45 7.43
C PHE A 136 8.76 1.84 6.62
N GLY A 137 8.46 0.55 6.80
CA GLY A 137 7.34 -0.11 6.12
C GLY A 137 5.98 0.42 6.59
N LEU A 138 5.77 0.56 7.90
CA LEU A 138 4.55 1.14 8.47
C LEU A 138 4.37 2.60 8.06
N TRP A 139 5.46 3.37 7.98
CA TRP A 139 5.44 4.74 7.49
C TRP A 139 4.94 4.83 6.05
N HIS A 140 5.36 3.92 5.17
CA HIS A 140 4.83 3.86 3.80
C HIS A 140 3.33 3.60 3.79
N MET A 141 2.87 2.60 4.55
CA MET A 141 1.43 2.30 4.64
C MET A 141 0.63 3.51 5.12
N LEU A 142 1.10 4.21 6.16
CA LEU A 142 0.43 5.40 6.69
C LEU A 142 0.34 6.50 5.64
N VAL A 143 1.48 6.89 5.05
CA VAL A 143 1.54 8.02 4.11
C VAL A 143 0.69 7.74 2.88
N PHE A 144 0.81 6.54 2.29
CA PHE A 144 0.01 6.17 1.12
C PHE A 144 -1.49 6.16 1.46
N ALA A 145 -1.89 5.58 2.60
CA ALA A 145 -3.28 5.61 3.02
C ALA A 145 -3.81 7.04 3.17
N GLN A 146 -3.10 7.90 3.91
CA GLN A 146 -3.55 9.27 4.18
C GLN A 146 -3.63 10.11 2.89
N VAL A 147 -2.61 10.03 2.04
CA VAL A 147 -2.58 10.80 0.78
C VAL A 147 -3.62 10.28 -0.21
N SER A 148 -3.86 8.97 -0.29
CA SER A 148 -4.91 8.39 -1.12
C SER A 148 -6.32 8.78 -0.65
N ILE A 149 -6.57 8.84 0.68
CA ILE A 149 -7.84 9.34 1.24
C ILE A 149 -8.07 10.80 0.82
N ILE A 150 -7.08 11.67 1.03
CA ILE A 150 -7.18 13.09 0.65
C ILE A 150 -7.35 13.22 -0.87
N GLY A 151 -6.58 12.47 -1.65
CA GLY A 151 -6.64 12.51 -3.10
C GLY A 151 -7.99 12.09 -3.66
N LYS A 152 -8.63 11.08 -3.07
CA LYS A 152 -10.02 10.74 -3.40
C LYS A 152 -10.97 11.88 -3.10
N ARG A 153 -10.87 12.50 -1.91
CA ARG A 153 -11.72 13.64 -1.53
C ARG A 153 -11.55 14.82 -2.50
N MET A 154 -10.32 15.12 -2.89
CA MET A 154 -10.02 16.13 -3.91
C MET A 154 -10.60 15.77 -5.29
N PHE A 155 -10.52 14.49 -5.69
CA PHE A 155 -11.11 14.02 -6.94
C PHE A 155 -12.64 14.16 -6.95
N GLU A 156 -13.31 13.71 -5.89
CA GLU A 156 -14.78 13.83 -5.74
C GLU A 156 -15.24 15.29 -5.70
N LYS A 157 -14.47 16.17 -5.04
CA LYS A 157 -14.72 17.62 -5.02
C LYS A 157 -14.67 18.20 -6.42
N ASN A 158 -13.66 17.85 -7.21
CA ASN A 158 -13.49 18.33 -8.59
C ASN A 158 -14.60 17.87 -9.54
N LEU A 159 -15.36 16.82 -9.20
CA LEU A 159 -16.54 16.40 -9.97
C LEU A 159 -17.78 17.25 -9.67
N LYS A 160 -17.89 17.80 -8.46
CA LYS A 160 -19.08 18.52 -7.96
C LYS A 160 -19.00 20.04 -8.20
N MET A 161 -18.49 20.48 -9.35
CA MET A 161 -18.24 21.88 -9.70
C MET A 161 -19.49 22.79 -9.57
N GLU A 162 -19.80 23.25 -8.37
CA GLU A 162 -20.75 24.32 -8.10
C GLU A 162 -20.03 25.40 -7.28
N VAL A 163 -19.95 26.61 -7.84
CA VAL A 163 -19.22 27.73 -7.25
C VAL A 163 -20.21 28.64 -6.53
N SER A 164 -20.16 28.66 -5.20
CA SER A 164 -20.92 29.57 -4.33
C SER A 164 -19.99 30.15 -3.26
N GLU A 165 -20.25 31.36 -2.73
CA GLU A 165 -19.41 31.94 -1.67
C GLU A 165 -19.39 31.10 -0.37
N ARG A 166 -20.50 30.38 -0.08
CA ARG A 166 -20.52 29.40 1.04
C ARG A 166 -19.62 28.19 0.78
N GLN A 167 -19.34 27.89 -0.49
CA GLN A 167 -18.40 26.84 -0.88
C GLN A 167 -16.99 27.25 -0.44
N LYS A 168 -16.57 28.50 -0.68
CA LYS A 168 -15.21 28.95 -0.36
C LYS A 168 -14.83 28.77 1.12
N GLN A 169 -15.74 29.11 2.04
CA GLN A 169 -15.51 28.89 3.48
C GLN A 169 -15.43 27.40 3.84
N ARG A 170 -16.22 26.55 3.16
CA ARG A 170 -16.16 25.10 3.32
C ARG A 170 -14.87 24.52 2.76
N GLU A 171 -14.38 25.06 1.64
CA GLU A 171 -13.12 24.64 1.02
C GLU A 171 -11.92 24.96 1.92
N GLU A 172 -11.90 26.15 2.53
CA GLU A 172 -10.86 26.53 3.48
C GLU A 172 -10.86 25.60 4.71
N ALA A 173 -12.04 25.21 5.22
CA ALA A 173 -12.16 24.26 6.31
C ALA A 173 -11.70 22.84 5.92
N GLU A 174 -12.06 22.36 4.72
CA GLU A 174 -11.61 21.06 4.21
C GLU A 174 -10.09 21.02 3.99
N GLU A 175 -9.49 22.10 3.47
CA GLU A 175 -8.03 22.22 3.33
C GLU A 175 -7.32 22.20 4.69
N GLN A 176 -7.86 22.91 5.68
CA GLN A 176 -7.36 22.85 7.06
C GLN A 176 -7.45 21.44 7.63
N ALA A 177 -8.57 20.73 7.38
CA ALA A 177 -8.75 19.35 7.82
C ALA A 177 -7.75 18.39 7.13
N HIS A 178 -7.48 18.55 5.83
CA HIS A 178 -6.47 17.77 5.12
C HIS A 178 -5.07 17.97 5.73
N HIS A 179 -4.70 19.23 6.00
CA HIS A 179 -3.43 19.55 6.64
C HIS A 179 -3.32 18.99 8.06
N ALA A 180 -4.40 19.11 8.85
CA ALA A 180 -4.47 18.56 10.20
C ALA A 180 -4.40 17.02 10.19
N PHE A 181 -5.06 16.36 9.24
CA PHE A 181 -5.06 14.91 9.11
C PHE A 181 -3.66 14.36 8.81
N LEU A 182 -2.96 14.94 7.83
CA LEU A 182 -1.56 14.57 7.54
C LEU A 182 -0.68 14.84 8.74
N THR A 183 -0.72 16.07 9.28
CA THR A 183 0.23 16.47 10.32
C THR A 183 0.03 15.67 11.60
N SER A 184 -1.21 15.52 12.07
CA SER A 184 -1.52 14.78 13.31
C SER A 184 -1.19 13.29 13.20
N GLY A 185 -1.46 12.64 12.06
CA GLY A 185 -1.10 11.24 11.87
C GLY A 185 0.41 11.01 11.86
N LEU A 186 1.15 11.88 11.16
CA LEU A 186 2.62 11.79 11.10
C LEU A 186 3.28 12.14 12.42
N GLU A 187 2.76 13.12 13.17
CA GLU A 187 3.23 13.46 14.52
C GLU A 187 2.95 12.34 15.51
N TYR A 188 1.73 11.78 15.54
CA TYR A 188 1.41 10.60 16.34
C TYR A 188 2.37 9.45 16.06
N PHE A 189 2.65 9.19 14.77
CA PHE A 189 3.56 8.12 14.39
C PHE A 189 4.97 8.32 14.96
N LEU A 190 5.52 9.53 14.85
CA LEU A 190 6.87 9.86 15.30
C LEU A 190 6.97 9.94 16.83
N ASP A 191 5.97 10.51 17.49
CA ASP A 191 6.07 10.83 18.91
C ASP A 191 5.67 9.64 19.79
N GLU A 192 4.58 8.95 19.45
CA GLU A 192 4.03 7.84 20.25
C GLU A 192 4.22 6.48 19.59
N ALA A 193 3.80 6.31 18.34
CA ALA A 193 3.75 4.97 17.74
C ALA A 193 5.14 4.36 17.60
N LEU A 194 6.14 5.17 17.24
CA LEU A 194 7.52 4.74 17.09
C LEU A 194 8.10 4.18 18.40
N GLU A 195 7.75 4.77 19.55
CA GLU A 195 8.14 4.26 20.86
C GLU A 195 7.48 2.91 21.15
N ARG A 196 6.19 2.75 20.79
CA ARG A 196 5.47 1.48 20.92
C ARG A 196 6.05 0.39 20.02
N ILE A 197 6.38 0.72 18.77
CA ILE A 197 7.06 -0.20 17.82
C ILE A 197 8.41 -0.60 18.39
N LYS A 198 9.20 0.37 18.85
CA LYS A 198 10.51 0.13 19.47
C LYS A 198 10.40 -0.81 20.67
N ASN A 199 9.44 -0.61 21.57
CA ASN A 199 9.25 -1.46 22.75
C ASN A 199 8.80 -2.88 22.37
N HIS A 200 7.95 -3.04 21.33
CA HIS A 200 7.58 -4.34 20.79
C HIS A 200 8.80 -5.10 20.26
N VAL A 201 9.58 -4.47 19.38
CA VAL A 201 10.79 -5.05 18.80
C VAL A 201 11.84 -5.36 19.86
N GLU A 202 12.06 -4.44 20.80
CA GLU A 202 13.03 -4.61 21.89
C GLU A 202 12.71 -5.82 22.78
N THR A 203 11.42 -6.06 23.05
CA THR A 203 10.99 -7.22 23.83
C THR A 203 11.38 -8.52 23.13
N ILE A 204 11.10 -8.62 21.83
CA ILE A 204 11.41 -9.81 21.02
C ILE A 204 12.92 -10.02 20.89
N VAL A 205 13.67 -8.95 20.63
CA VAL A 205 15.14 -9.01 20.54
C VAL A 205 15.76 -9.47 21.87
N LYS A 206 15.18 -9.09 23.01
CA LYS A 206 15.63 -9.54 24.33
C LYS A 206 15.29 -11.00 24.60
N GLU A 207 14.13 -11.48 24.13
CA GLU A 207 13.65 -12.84 24.37
C GLU A 207 14.22 -13.89 23.39
N ASN A 208 14.79 -13.45 22.27
CA ASN A 208 15.35 -14.35 21.25
C ASN A 208 16.56 -15.16 21.77
N LYS A 209 16.40 -16.49 21.84
CA LYS A 209 17.38 -17.39 22.46
C LYS A 209 18.71 -17.46 21.71
N GLU A 210 18.67 -17.43 20.38
CA GLU A 210 19.87 -17.52 19.54
C GLU A 210 20.76 -16.29 19.71
N LEU A 211 20.16 -15.10 19.66
CA LEU A 211 20.89 -13.85 19.87
C LEU A 211 21.41 -13.72 21.32
N GLN A 212 20.70 -14.26 22.31
CA GLN A 212 21.20 -14.32 23.69
C GLN A 212 22.36 -15.32 23.86
N ALA A 213 22.38 -16.42 23.09
CA ALA A 213 23.49 -17.37 23.10
C ALA A 213 24.78 -16.75 22.56
N TRP A 214 24.66 -15.78 21.65
CA TRP A 214 25.79 -15.06 21.09
C TRP A 214 26.43 -14.11 22.09
N LYS A 215 27.64 -14.43 22.55
CA LYS A 215 28.41 -13.59 23.47
C LYS A 215 29.50 -12.83 22.71
N VAL A 216 29.42 -11.50 22.70
CA VAL A 216 30.39 -10.64 21.98
C VAL A 216 31.81 -10.85 22.51
N SER A 217 31.93 -11.10 23.82
CA SER A 217 33.21 -11.36 24.49
C SER A 217 33.95 -12.61 24.02
N GLN A 218 33.25 -13.58 23.42
CA GLN A 218 33.86 -14.82 22.91
C GLN A 218 34.55 -14.64 21.55
N LYS A 219 34.29 -13.50 20.87
CA LYS A 219 34.83 -13.22 19.53
C LYS A 219 34.54 -14.33 18.51
N ALA A 220 33.47 -15.09 18.72
CA ALA A 220 33.03 -16.11 17.79
C ALA A 220 32.73 -15.47 16.42
N ALA A 221 33.17 -16.15 15.37
CA ALA A 221 32.79 -15.80 14.01
C ALA A 221 31.31 -16.14 13.82
N VAL A 222 30.57 -15.25 13.17
CA VAL A 222 29.15 -15.47 12.85
C VAL A 222 29.07 -15.82 11.38
N THR A 223 28.58 -17.02 11.09
CA THR A 223 28.37 -17.50 9.73
C THR A 223 27.13 -16.85 9.12
N THR A 224 27.06 -16.86 7.79
CA THR A 224 25.93 -16.30 7.04
C THR A 224 24.61 -16.98 7.38
N ASN A 225 24.64 -18.30 7.62
CA ASN A 225 23.42 -19.04 8.00
C ASN A 225 22.94 -18.64 9.39
N GLU A 226 23.86 -18.53 10.37
CA GLU A 226 23.53 -18.10 11.74
C GLU A 226 22.95 -16.68 11.75
N LEU A 227 23.49 -15.75 10.96
CA LEU A 227 22.94 -14.39 10.85
C LEU A 227 21.54 -14.40 10.24
N ASN A 228 21.35 -15.11 9.14
CA ASN A 228 20.06 -15.20 8.48
C ASN A 228 19.00 -15.87 9.35
N GLU A 229 19.35 -16.93 10.07
CA GLU A 229 18.44 -17.63 10.99
C GLU A 229 17.97 -16.70 12.12
N VAL A 230 18.89 -15.94 12.73
CA VAL A 230 18.54 -14.95 13.76
C VAL A 230 17.65 -13.85 13.19
N LEU A 231 17.99 -13.28 12.03
CA LEU A 231 17.22 -12.21 11.42
C LEU A 231 15.82 -12.66 11.00
N GLN A 232 15.70 -13.86 10.42
CA GLN A 232 14.43 -14.45 10.04
C GLN A 232 13.56 -14.76 11.26
N THR A 233 14.15 -15.37 12.30
CA THR A 233 13.42 -15.68 13.54
C THR A 233 12.93 -14.40 14.21
N LEU A 234 13.79 -13.39 14.35
CA LEU A 234 13.39 -12.08 14.87
C LEU A 234 12.25 -11.46 14.04
N PHE A 235 12.35 -11.52 12.72
CA PHE A 235 11.32 -10.98 11.83
C PHE A 235 9.96 -11.68 12.00
N LEU A 236 9.97 -13.01 12.01
CA LEU A 236 8.75 -13.81 12.18
C LEU A 236 8.12 -13.61 13.55
N ASP A 237 8.93 -13.50 14.61
CA ASP A 237 8.46 -13.21 15.97
C ASP A 237 7.91 -11.77 16.10
N ILE A 238 8.40 -10.83 15.29
CA ILE A 238 7.91 -9.45 15.24
C ILE A 238 6.57 -9.36 14.55
N LEU A 239 6.37 -10.09 13.46
CA LEU A 239 5.17 -10.03 12.64
C LEU A 239 3.89 -10.45 13.39
N PRO A 240 2.69 -10.05 12.90
CA PRO A 240 1.43 -10.56 13.42
C PRO A 240 1.41 -12.10 13.43
N SER A 241 1.03 -12.69 14.56
CA SER A 241 0.93 -14.13 14.72
C SER A 241 -0.04 -14.76 13.72
N THR A 242 0.15 -16.03 13.40
CA THR A 242 -0.77 -16.80 12.54
C THR A 242 -2.21 -16.82 13.08
N VAL A 243 -2.37 -16.71 14.40
CA VAL A 243 -3.67 -16.59 15.06
C VAL A 243 -4.32 -15.24 14.74
N ALA A 244 -3.56 -14.15 14.79
CA ALA A 244 -4.05 -12.83 14.38
C ALA A 244 -4.43 -12.78 12.89
N VAL A 245 -3.68 -13.50 12.03
CA VAL A 245 -4.02 -13.65 10.61
C VAL A 245 -5.33 -14.38 10.42
N ALA A 246 -5.50 -15.54 11.05
CA ALA A 246 -6.74 -16.30 10.98
C ALA A 246 -7.94 -15.54 11.56
N ALA A 247 -7.72 -14.72 12.60
CA ALA A 247 -8.75 -13.85 13.16
C ALA A 247 -9.17 -12.76 12.16
N ALA A 248 -8.22 -12.12 11.48
CA ALA A 248 -8.51 -11.11 10.45
C ALA A 248 -9.33 -11.68 9.29
N GLU A 249 -9.00 -12.89 8.81
CA GLU A 249 -9.75 -13.58 7.75
C GLU A 249 -11.20 -13.89 8.16
N LYS A 250 -11.44 -14.13 9.45
CA LYS A 250 -12.77 -14.39 10.01
C LYS A 250 -13.52 -13.14 10.45
N HIS A 251 -12.94 -11.96 10.24
CA HIS A 251 -13.45 -10.68 10.77
C HIS A 251 -13.60 -10.68 12.30
N GLU A 252 -12.75 -11.43 13.00
CA GLU A 252 -12.67 -11.43 14.45
C GLU A 252 -11.65 -10.39 14.92
N ASP A 253 -12.05 -9.56 15.89
CA ASP A 253 -11.17 -8.57 16.48
C ASP A 253 -10.23 -9.21 17.51
N SER A 254 -8.92 -9.01 17.34
CA SER A 254 -7.89 -9.52 18.24
C SER A 254 -7.08 -8.38 18.84
N ALA A 255 -6.61 -8.57 20.07
CA ALA A 255 -5.77 -7.57 20.75
C ALA A 255 -4.49 -7.26 19.95
N GLU A 256 -3.98 -8.24 19.21
CA GLU A 256 -2.81 -8.09 18.35
C GLU A 256 -3.12 -7.26 17.10
N LEU A 257 -4.28 -7.47 16.46
CA LEU A 257 -4.71 -6.64 15.32
C LEU A 257 -4.90 -5.18 15.74
N ARG A 258 -5.54 -4.94 16.90
CA ARG A 258 -5.67 -3.59 17.45
C ARG A 258 -4.33 -2.91 17.71
N LYS A 259 -3.34 -3.67 18.19
CA LYS A 259 -1.98 -3.16 18.39
C LYS A 259 -1.35 -2.70 17.08
N TRP A 260 -1.44 -3.52 16.02
CA TRP A 260 -0.88 -3.17 14.70
C TRP A 260 -1.58 -1.96 14.06
N ARG A 261 -2.91 -1.88 14.15
CA ARG A 261 -3.67 -0.69 13.72
C ARG A 261 -3.28 0.52 14.56
N GLY A 262 -3.13 0.33 15.86
CA GLY A 262 -2.68 1.35 16.82
C GLY A 262 -1.27 1.88 16.58
N PHE A 263 -0.46 1.25 15.74
CA PHE A 263 0.81 1.82 15.29
C PHE A 263 0.63 2.88 14.18
N LEU A 264 -0.47 2.85 13.43
CA LEU A 264 -0.71 3.76 12.31
C LEU A 264 -1.71 4.87 12.65
N VAL A 265 -2.65 4.58 13.55
CA VAL A 265 -3.67 5.54 13.96
C VAL A 265 -3.82 5.53 15.47
N TYR A 266 -4.09 6.71 16.05
CA TYR A 266 -4.30 6.83 17.48
C TYR A 266 -5.64 6.20 17.91
N PRO A 267 -5.68 5.51 19.07
CA PRO A 267 -6.82 4.69 19.48
C PRO A 267 -8.04 5.48 19.99
N GLU A 268 -7.88 6.76 20.38
CA GLU A 268 -8.94 7.55 20.99
C GLU A 268 -9.30 8.77 20.15
N LYS A 269 -10.61 9.05 19.99
CA LYS A 269 -11.07 10.30 19.39
C LYS A 269 -10.65 11.47 20.28
N LEU A 270 -9.75 12.32 19.80
CA LEU A 270 -9.35 13.52 20.51
C LEU A 270 -10.56 14.46 20.61
N GLN A 271 -10.92 14.87 21.83
CA GLN A 271 -12.08 15.73 22.08
C GLN A 271 -11.86 17.11 21.45
N GLY A 272 -12.84 17.60 20.69
CA GLY A 272 -12.83 18.94 20.08
C GLY A 272 -12.25 19.01 18.66
N GLN A 273 -12.05 17.88 17.98
CA GLN A 273 -11.63 17.86 16.57
C GLN A 273 -12.75 18.26 15.61
N ASP A 274 -12.37 18.89 14.50
CA ASP A 274 -13.25 19.23 13.38
C ASP A 274 -13.94 17.97 12.80
N GLU A 275 -15.22 18.10 12.42
CA GLU A 275 -16.01 17.02 11.80
C GLU A 275 -15.36 16.51 10.51
N ASN A 276 -14.75 17.40 9.72
CA ASN A 276 -14.05 17.01 8.49
C ASN A 276 -12.83 16.13 8.79
N LEU A 277 -12.07 16.47 9.83
CA LEU A 277 -10.93 15.68 10.29
C LEU A 277 -11.40 14.32 10.82
N ILE A 278 -12.46 14.29 11.61
CA ILE A 278 -13.07 13.04 12.11
C ILE A 278 -13.48 12.13 10.94
N SER A 279 -14.06 12.70 9.88
CA SER A 279 -14.40 11.91 8.70
C SER A 279 -13.18 11.28 8.02
N LEU A 280 -12.07 12.01 7.88
CA LEU A 280 -10.84 11.48 7.28
C LEU A 280 -10.22 10.36 8.14
N LEU A 281 -10.29 10.50 9.46
CA LEU A 281 -9.82 9.49 10.41
C LEU A 281 -10.69 8.23 10.37
N ASN A 282 -12.00 8.38 10.23
CA ASN A 282 -12.89 7.22 10.06
C ASN A 282 -12.57 6.49 8.74
N ASP A 283 -12.34 7.21 7.64
CA ASP A 283 -11.93 6.59 6.36
C ASP A 283 -10.61 5.81 6.54
N LEU A 284 -9.67 6.32 7.33
CA LEU A 284 -8.43 5.61 7.67
C LEU A 284 -8.69 4.38 8.54
N TRP A 285 -9.55 4.48 9.55
CA TRP A 285 -9.94 3.34 10.39
C TRP A 285 -10.61 2.24 9.57
N ASP A 286 -11.58 2.57 8.73
CA ASP A 286 -12.28 1.63 7.85
C ASP A 286 -11.28 0.89 6.94
N LEU A 287 -10.31 1.62 6.39
CA LEU A 287 -9.25 1.04 5.58
C LEU A 287 -8.34 0.09 6.38
N LEU A 288 -7.96 0.45 7.61
CA LEU A 288 -7.13 -0.38 8.48
C LEU A 288 -7.89 -1.60 9.05
N GLU A 289 -9.22 -1.53 9.09
CA GLU A 289 -10.12 -2.62 9.46
C GLU A 289 -10.42 -3.56 8.29
N SER A 290 -10.15 -3.13 7.05
CA SER A 290 -10.32 -3.96 5.86
C SER A 290 -9.47 -5.24 5.89
N ASN A 291 -9.91 -6.24 5.13
CA ASN A 291 -9.16 -7.48 4.91
C ASN A 291 -7.88 -7.28 4.07
N LEU A 292 -7.65 -6.08 3.53
CA LEU A 292 -6.48 -5.74 2.73
C LEU A 292 -5.30 -5.29 3.59
N PHE A 293 -5.56 -4.79 4.81
CA PHE A 293 -4.52 -4.24 5.67
C PHE A 293 -3.45 -5.27 6.03
N LEU A 294 -3.85 -6.45 6.51
CA LEU A 294 -2.92 -7.45 7.01
C LEU A 294 -2.06 -8.10 5.91
N PRO A 295 -2.63 -8.50 4.76
CA PRO A 295 -1.82 -8.98 3.63
C PRO A 295 -0.85 -7.91 3.10
N ALA A 296 -1.29 -6.65 3.02
CA ALA A 296 -0.41 -5.55 2.64
C ALA A 296 0.74 -5.40 3.63
N LEU A 297 0.45 -5.37 4.93
CA LEU A 297 1.46 -5.29 6.00
C LEU A 297 2.49 -6.42 5.90
N GLN A 298 2.04 -7.67 5.84
CA GLN A 298 2.92 -8.84 5.84
C GLN A 298 3.79 -8.90 4.59
N HIS A 299 3.21 -8.66 3.41
CA HIS A 299 3.95 -8.73 2.16
C HIS A 299 4.92 -7.55 2.02
N SER A 300 4.51 -6.32 2.39
CA SER A 300 5.41 -5.16 2.35
C SER A 300 6.58 -5.30 3.31
N LEU A 301 6.33 -5.75 4.55
CA LEU A 301 7.40 -5.95 5.51
C LEU A 301 8.28 -7.15 5.16
N GLY A 302 7.70 -8.24 4.65
CA GLY A 302 8.43 -9.44 4.21
C GLY A 302 9.38 -9.13 3.06
N PHE A 303 8.88 -8.39 2.07
CA PHE A 303 9.69 -7.92 0.95
C PHE A 303 10.83 -6.99 1.42
N LEU A 304 10.48 -5.96 2.22
CA LEU A 304 11.45 -4.99 2.73
C LEU A 304 12.55 -5.65 3.57
N CYS A 305 12.18 -6.52 4.52
CA CYS A 305 13.14 -7.19 5.39
C CYS A 305 13.96 -8.22 4.61
N GLY A 306 13.35 -8.99 3.71
CA GLY A 306 14.05 -9.97 2.88
C GLY A 306 15.17 -9.33 2.05
N ASN A 307 14.86 -8.24 1.36
CA ASN A 307 15.86 -7.49 0.58
C ASN A 307 16.90 -6.84 1.50
N ALA A 308 16.50 -6.28 2.65
CA ALA A 308 17.44 -5.65 3.58
C ALA A 308 18.41 -6.65 4.21
N PHE A 309 17.96 -7.89 4.46
CA PHE A 309 18.81 -8.97 4.95
C PHE A 309 19.80 -9.42 3.89
N GLN A 310 19.37 -9.51 2.63
CA GLN A 310 20.27 -9.81 1.52
C GLN A 310 21.34 -8.73 1.33
N ASP A 311 20.95 -7.45 1.41
CA ASP A 311 21.88 -6.33 1.33
C ASP A 311 22.88 -6.33 2.49
N LEU A 312 22.44 -6.68 3.70
CA LEU A 312 23.32 -6.87 4.85
C LEU A 312 24.29 -8.04 4.64
N ASP A 313 23.81 -9.15 4.10
CA ASP A 313 24.64 -10.31 3.74
C ASP A 313 25.74 -9.92 2.77
N ASP A 314 25.42 -9.17 1.71
CA ASP A 314 26.39 -8.71 0.71
C ASP A 314 27.46 -7.79 1.32
N VAL A 315 27.07 -6.98 2.32
CA VAL A 315 27.99 -6.09 3.03
C VAL A 315 28.92 -6.87 3.94
N VAL A 316 28.38 -7.82 4.69
CA VAL A 316 29.10 -8.62 5.69
C VAL A 316 30.00 -9.67 5.03
N TYR A 317 29.46 -10.46 4.11
CA TYR A 317 30.09 -11.63 3.51
C TYR A 317 30.55 -11.43 2.05
N GLY A 318 30.04 -10.40 1.38
CA GLY A 318 30.28 -10.15 -0.05
C GLY A 318 29.13 -10.65 -0.92
N PRO A 319 28.99 -10.13 -2.15
CA PRO A 319 27.91 -10.54 -3.06
C PRO A 319 28.03 -12.03 -3.39
N ARG A 320 26.92 -12.76 -3.29
CA ARG A 320 26.83 -14.15 -3.74
C ARG A 320 26.80 -14.17 -5.26
N ASN A 321 27.88 -14.62 -5.91
CA ASN A 321 27.88 -14.82 -7.36
C ASN A 321 26.94 -15.99 -7.69
N SER A 322 25.74 -15.71 -8.20
CA SER A 322 24.80 -16.71 -8.72
C SER A 322 24.77 -16.69 -10.26
N GLU A 323 25.95 -16.67 -10.89
CA GLU A 323 26.05 -17.05 -12.31
C GLU A 323 26.49 -18.53 -12.40
N PRO A 324 25.90 -19.35 -13.29
CA PRO A 324 26.41 -20.68 -13.57
C PRO A 324 27.85 -20.51 -14.07
N GLN A 325 28.78 -21.12 -13.36
CA GLN A 325 30.19 -21.17 -13.73
C GLN A 325 30.30 -21.91 -15.07
N ASP A 326 30.38 -21.15 -16.17
CA ASP A 326 31.03 -21.65 -17.37
C ASP A 326 32.48 -21.92 -17.01
N VAL A 327 32.85 -23.17 -17.21
CA VAL A 327 34.18 -23.74 -16.96
C VAL A 327 35.21 -22.89 -17.72
N GLU A 328 36.32 -22.55 -17.04
CA GLU A 328 37.47 -21.75 -17.54
C GLU A 328 37.46 -20.25 -17.19
N ASN A 329 37.57 -19.91 -15.90
CA ASN A 329 38.52 -18.87 -15.46
C ASN A 329 38.80 -18.99 -13.95
N HIS A 330 40.06 -19.25 -13.61
CA HIS A 330 40.58 -19.23 -12.25
C HIS A 330 40.68 -17.78 -11.76
N ASP A 331 39.58 -17.22 -11.25
CA ASP A 331 39.60 -16.07 -10.31
C ASP A 331 38.22 -15.95 -9.64
N ALA A 332 37.81 -17.01 -8.92
CA ALA A 332 36.70 -16.91 -7.99
C ALA A 332 37.12 -15.93 -6.87
N LYS A 333 36.47 -14.76 -6.79
CA LYS A 333 36.64 -13.83 -5.65
C LYS A 333 36.45 -14.62 -4.36
N PRO A 334 37.42 -14.63 -3.43
CA PRO A 334 37.27 -15.36 -2.18
C PRO A 334 36.13 -14.76 -1.37
N GLU A 335 35.18 -15.58 -0.93
CA GLU A 335 34.16 -15.21 0.06
C GLU A 335 34.85 -14.58 1.27
N LYS A 336 34.30 -13.45 1.78
CA LYS A 336 34.90 -12.81 2.96
C LYS A 336 34.82 -13.79 4.12
N PRO A 337 35.90 -13.92 4.93
CA PRO A 337 35.86 -14.78 6.10
C PRO A 337 34.81 -14.29 7.09
N ALA A 338 34.07 -15.22 7.70
CA ALA A 338 33.02 -14.94 8.67
C ALA A 338 33.53 -13.98 9.77
N PRO A 339 32.89 -12.80 9.93
CA PRO A 339 33.39 -11.80 10.85
C PRO A 339 33.02 -12.14 12.30
N PRO A 340 33.81 -11.68 13.28
CA PRO A 340 33.40 -11.74 14.68
C PRO A 340 32.17 -10.87 14.92
N LEU A 341 31.30 -11.28 15.84
CA LEU A 341 30.05 -10.57 16.18
C LEU A 341 30.21 -9.06 16.41
N ALA A 342 31.29 -8.62 17.04
CA ALA A 342 31.56 -7.19 17.27
C ALA A 342 31.65 -6.36 15.97
N LYS A 343 31.99 -6.99 14.83
CA LYS A 343 32.01 -6.34 13.52
C LYS A 343 30.63 -6.28 12.85
N LEU A 344 29.64 -7.07 13.31
CA LEU A 344 28.27 -6.98 12.79
C LEU A 344 27.56 -5.70 13.25
N ILE A 345 27.83 -5.23 14.48
CA ILE A 345 27.26 -4.01 15.05
C ILE A 345 27.42 -2.79 14.12
N PRO A 346 28.63 -2.44 13.66
CA PRO A 346 28.79 -1.32 12.72
C PRO A 346 28.21 -1.60 11.33
N CYS A 347 28.12 -2.86 10.88
CA CYS A 347 27.46 -3.20 9.61
C CYS A 347 25.95 -2.94 9.67
N LEU A 348 25.28 -3.38 10.73
CA LEU A 348 23.85 -3.09 10.98
C LEU A 348 23.58 -1.58 11.01
N GLN A 349 24.46 -0.83 11.68
CA GLN A 349 24.36 0.64 11.73
C GLN A 349 24.56 1.28 10.35
N ALA A 350 25.47 0.74 9.52
CA ALA A 350 25.70 1.24 8.16
C ALA A 350 24.50 1.00 7.24
N GLU A 351 23.90 -0.20 7.28
CA GLU A 351 22.72 -0.52 6.46
C GLU A 351 21.52 0.34 6.82
N MET A 352 21.26 0.52 8.10
CA MET A 352 20.20 1.43 8.55
C MET A 352 20.46 2.87 8.08
N ASN A 353 21.71 3.34 8.15
CA ASN A 353 22.07 4.66 7.63
C ASN A 353 21.72 4.79 6.14
N LYS A 354 22.05 3.79 5.32
CA LYS A 354 21.72 3.81 3.87
C LYS A 354 20.22 3.93 3.65
N LEU A 355 19.41 3.18 4.41
CA LEU A 355 17.95 3.21 4.33
C LEU A 355 17.36 4.58 4.70
N LEU A 356 17.94 5.29 5.68
CA LEU A 356 17.33 6.50 6.27
C LEU A 356 17.99 7.83 5.89
N LEU A 357 19.17 7.85 5.26
CA LEU A 357 19.91 9.08 4.93
C LEU A 357 19.89 9.48 3.46
N SER A 358 19.85 8.50 2.57
CA SER A 358 20.09 8.78 1.17
C SER A 358 18.79 9.28 0.53
N SER A 359 18.74 10.56 0.13
CA SER A 359 17.57 11.16 -0.54
C SER A 359 17.75 11.32 -2.05
N GLY A 360 18.75 10.66 -2.64
CA GLY A 360 19.00 10.65 -4.08
C GLY A 360 18.06 9.71 -4.87
N PRO A 361 17.98 9.84 -6.20
CA PRO A 361 17.21 8.92 -7.04
C PRO A 361 17.72 7.47 -6.94
N ASP A 362 19.03 7.28 -6.78
CA ASP A 362 19.68 5.97 -6.62
C ASP A 362 19.87 5.58 -5.14
N SER A 363 19.11 6.23 -4.24
CA SER A 363 19.20 5.91 -2.82
C SER A 363 18.55 4.57 -2.49
N TYR A 364 19.05 3.92 -1.44
CA TYR A 364 18.36 2.78 -0.81
C TYR A 364 16.90 3.12 -0.51
N ALA A 365 16.64 4.27 0.13
CA ALA A 365 15.28 4.72 0.40
C ALA A 365 14.40 4.79 -0.85
N ALA A 366 14.93 5.32 -1.97
CA ALA A 366 14.19 5.40 -3.23
C ALA A 366 13.95 4.02 -3.85
N LYS A 367 14.96 3.14 -3.86
CA LYS A 367 14.84 1.75 -4.33
C LYS A 367 13.74 1.01 -3.56
N TYR A 368 13.87 0.95 -2.24
CA TYR A 368 12.90 0.26 -1.38
C TYR A 368 11.50 0.88 -1.45
N SER A 369 11.40 2.21 -1.52
CA SER A 369 10.10 2.89 -1.65
C SER A 369 9.42 2.58 -2.97
N GLN A 370 10.18 2.54 -4.08
CA GLN A 370 9.65 2.17 -5.38
C GLN A 370 9.17 0.72 -5.38
N GLU A 371 10.03 -0.19 -4.94
CA GLU A 371 9.74 -1.63 -4.94
C GLU A 371 8.55 -1.97 -4.03
N VAL A 372 8.43 -1.36 -2.84
CA VAL A 372 7.26 -1.54 -1.97
C VAL A 372 5.97 -1.06 -2.66
N GLY A 373 6.03 0.03 -3.43
CA GLY A 373 4.90 0.52 -4.23
C GLY A 373 4.53 -0.38 -5.44
N GLU A 374 5.41 -1.30 -5.83
CA GLU A 374 5.16 -2.27 -6.89
C GLU A 374 4.47 -3.54 -6.39
N ILE A 375 4.48 -3.78 -5.07
CA ILE A 375 3.81 -4.94 -4.45
C ILE A 375 2.29 -4.83 -4.65
N GLU A 376 1.71 -5.86 -5.26
CA GLU A 376 0.28 -5.90 -5.59
C GLU A 376 -0.62 -5.74 -4.36
N THR A 377 -0.34 -6.45 -3.26
CA THR A 377 -1.15 -6.35 -2.03
C THR A 377 -1.09 -4.96 -1.39
N PHE A 378 0.08 -4.31 -1.42
CA PHE A 378 0.24 -2.93 -0.96
C PHE A 378 -0.52 -1.95 -1.85
N ARG A 379 -0.44 -2.15 -3.18
CA ARG A 379 -1.18 -1.38 -4.16
C ARG A 379 -2.69 -1.52 -3.96
N SER A 380 -3.19 -2.75 -3.88
CA SER A 380 -4.61 -3.02 -3.64
C SER A 380 -5.11 -2.36 -2.36
N PHE A 381 -4.29 -2.31 -1.30
CA PHE A 381 -4.65 -1.66 -0.04
C PHE A 381 -4.98 -0.18 -0.22
N TYR A 382 -4.09 0.65 -0.78
CA TYR A 382 -4.41 2.07 -0.96
C TYR A 382 -5.33 2.35 -2.16
N GLU A 383 -5.35 1.50 -3.18
CA GLU A 383 -6.26 1.63 -4.32
C GLU A 383 -7.72 1.35 -3.96
N ALA A 384 -7.97 0.51 -2.95
CA ALA A 384 -9.32 0.20 -2.47
C ALA A 384 -10.08 1.48 -2.09
N ILE A 385 -9.38 2.50 -1.58
CA ILE A 385 -9.95 3.82 -1.29
C ILE A 385 -10.69 4.36 -2.54
N PHE A 386 -10.06 4.31 -3.72
CA PHE A 386 -10.61 4.85 -4.96
C PHE A 386 -11.70 3.97 -5.57
N PHE A 387 -11.62 2.64 -5.42
CA PHE A 387 -12.48 1.70 -6.13
C PHE A 387 -13.65 1.11 -5.32
N GLU A 388 -13.67 1.23 -3.99
CA GLU A 388 -14.72 0.69 -3.11
C GLU A 388 -16.14 1.17 -3.46
N GLN A 389 -16.29 2.36 -4.06
CA GLN A 389 -17.62 2.90 -4.42
C GLN A 389 -18.15 2.40 -5.77
N SER A 390 -17.30 1.89 -6.67
CA SER A 390 -17.76 1.42 -7.99
C SER A 390 -18.72 0.22 -7.88
N ALA A 391 -18.56 -0.61 -6.85
CA ALA A 391 -19.46 -1.74 -6.55
C ALA A 391 -20.84 -1.31 -6.00
N LYS A 392 -20.95 -0.18 -5.29
CA LYS A 392 -22.23 0.32 -4.75
C LYS A 392 -23.14 0.89 -5.84
N HIS A 393 -22.59 1.47 -6.92
CA HIS A 393 -23.39 1.91 -8.06
C HIS A 393 -23.85 0.77 -8.98
N GLN A 394 -23.20 -0.40 -8.91
CA GLN A 394 -23.58 -1.56 -9.71
C GLN A 394 -24.90 -2.21 -9.25
N TYR A 395 -25.31 -2.02 -7.99
CA TYR A 395 -26.54 -2.59 -7.44
C TYR A 395 -27.80 -1.73 -7.60
N MET A 396 -27.69 -0.44 -8.00
CA MET A 396 -28.87 0.40 -8.23
C MET A 396 -29.33 0.44 -9.70
N GLY A 397 -28.63 -0.24 -10.62
CA GLY A 397 -28.93 -0.22 -12.06
C GLY A 397 -29.78 -1.39 -12.59
N SER A 398 -30.17 -2.38 -11.77
CA SER A 398 -30.76 -3.64 -12.26
C SER A 398 -32.21 -3.93 -11.83
N THR A 399 -32.94 -2.93 -11.34
CA THR A 399 -34.40 -3.05 -11.14
C THR A 399 -35.12 -2.07 -12.04
N LEU A 400 -35.20 -2.39 -13.33
CA LEU A 400 -36.22 -1.92 -14.27
C LEU A 400 -36.18 -2.87 -15.48
N ILE A 401 -36.91 -3.98 -15.38
CA ILE A 401 -37.46 -4.72 -16.52
C ILE A 401 -38.97 -4.56 -16.45
#